data_AF-E1RI66-F1
#
_entry.id   AF-E1RI66-F1
#
_cell.length_a   1.000
_cell.length_b   1.000
_cell.length_c   1.000
_cell.angle_alpha   90.00
_cell.angle_beta   90.00
_cell.angle_gamma   90.00
#
_symmetry.space_group_name_H-M   'P 1'
#
loop_
_entity.id
_entity.type
_entity.pdbx_description
1 polymer ?
#
loop_
_entity_poly.entity_id
_entity_poly.type
_entity_poly.pdbx_seq_one_letter_code
_entity_poly.pdbx_strand_id
1 'polypeptide(L)'
;MGNLRKKRILPDIQPAIILWGCFGGICLAVMVIFLQEIWAPVLDYNVSASRVKDLQVIGLSLILFWVFGMIASDLFCSGGEKGPGPVFTGLLSGITTAFVFSSINVLLSRPFLFSWENGIISVQTGTLFFRLIEWLILFSAFAITSCILQSLGAWYRHSRQELKQETVDVREKPSFHGMIYAYRFLILVILALLIVPPVIAYIGMASGVIERDNPAYRPFDSVNVYRMEDESLLILLAPDPGCPQRGPGLRFVNISVDGKDVSTQSIIMNSGLDLSIDPPEGLLYGNNSSAILRGDYLSGNNTVLIRVDVIYTDLGFSDVIYNTTI
;
A
#
# COMPACT_ATOMS: atom_id res chain seq x y z
N MET A 1 -9.92 64.49 14.97
CA MET A 1 -10.52 63.36 15.73
C MET A 1 -9.82 62.09 15.31
N GLY A 2 -9.24 61.39 16.29
CA GLY A 2 -8.16 60.43 16.10
C GLY A 2 -8.53 59.09 15.50
N ASN A 3 -7.53 58.55 14.80
CA ASN A 3 -7.28 57.15 14.46
C ASN A 3 -7.98 56.12 15.37
N LEU A 4 -8.90 55.36 14.78
CA LEU A 4 -9.22 53.99 15.18
C LEU A 4 -9.28 53.07 13.94
N ARG A 5 -8.24 53.13 13.08
CA ARG A 5 -7.95 51.99 12.20
C ARG A 5 -7.47 50.85 13.08
N LYS A 6 -8.42 50.04 13.56
CA LYS A 6 -8.19 48.77 14.27
C LYS A 6 -7.04 48.03 13.60
N LYS A 7 -5.88 48.05 14.27
CA LYS A 7 -4.84 47.03 14.17
C LYS A 7 -5.55 45.72 14.52
N ARG A 8 -6.08 44.99 13.53
CA ARG A 8 -6.41 43.58 13.70
C ARG A 8 -5.06 42.87 13.56
N ILE A 9 -4.59 42.38 14.68
CA ILE A 9 -3.19 42.12 14.98
C ILE A 9 -2.87 40.70 14.44
N LEU A 10 -1.66 40.50 13.92
CA LEU A 10 -1.08 39.19 13.56
C LEU A 10 -1.41 37.96 14.46
N PRO A 11 -1.57 38.04 15.81
CA PRO A 11 -1.83 36.87 16.65
C PRO A 11 -3.15 36.15 16.39
N ASP A 12 -4.16 36.76 15.75
CA ASP A 12 -5.47 36.11 15.58
C ASP A 12 -5.47 35.02 14.49
N ILE A 13 -4.50 35.04 13.55
CA ILE A 13 -4.47 34.13 12.39
C ILE A 13 -3.54 32.93 12.63
N GLN A 14 -2.55 33.06 13.52
CA GLN A 14 -1.59 31.98 13.82
C GLN A 14 -2.27 30.67 14.27
N PRO A 15 -3.29 30.68 15.16
CA PRO A 15 -3.98 29.45 15.54
C PRO A 15 -4.63 28.74 14.34
N ALA A 16 -5.16 29.50 13.37
CA ALA A 16 -5.77 28.93 12.18
C ALA A 16 -4.74 28.28 11.24
N ILE A 17 -3.55 28.89 11.10
CA ILE A 17 -2.44 28.31 10.33
C ILE A 17 -1.94 27.02 10.99
N ILE A 18 -1.85 26.98 12.32
CA ILE A 18 -1.49 25.79 13.08
C ILE A 18 -2.54 24.69 12.86
N LEU A 19 -3.83 25.01 12.99
CA LEU A 19 -4.90 24.05 12.72
C LEU A 19 -4.88 23.52 11.28
N TRP A 20 -4.56 24.38 10.31
CA TRP A 20 -4.37 23.97 8.91
C TRP A 20 -3.19 22.99 8.75
N GLY A 21 -2.07 23.27 9.39
CA GLY A 21 -0.93 22.35 9.43
C GLY A 21 -1.29 21.02 10.09
N CYS A 22 -2.05 21.03 11.20
CA CYS A 22 -2.54 19.81 11.84
C CYS A 22 -3.41 18.98 10.88
N PHE A 23 -4.33 19.63 10.17
CA PHE A 23 -5.15 18.97 9.16
C PHE A 23 -4.28 18.35 8.05
N GLY A 24 -3.29 19.09 7.54
CA GLY A 24 -2.34 18.58 6.56
C GLY A 24 -1.58 17.34 7.05
N GLY A 25 -1.15 17.35 8.31
CA GLY A 25 -0.45 16.21 8.92
C GLY A 25 -1.33 14.97 9.05
N ILE A 26 -2.60 15.15 9.44
CA ILE A 26 -3.60 14.06 9.50
C ILE A 26 -3.87 13.50 8.10
N CYS A 27 -4.10 14.36 7.11
CA CYS A 27 -4.33 13.92 5.72
C CYS A 27 -3.16 13.10 5.18
N LEU A 28 -1.93 13.54 5.45
CA LEU A 28 -0.73 12.82 5.03
C LEU A 28 -0.62 11.45 5.73
N ALA A 29 -0.91 11.39 7.03
CA ALA A 29 -0.89 10.13 7.77
C ALA A 29 -1.95 9.15 7.25
N VAL A 30 -3.19 9.61 7.02
CA VAL A 30 -4.26 8.81 6.42
C VAL A 30 -3.87 8.30 5.04
N MET A 31 -3.26 9.14 4.20
CA MET A 31 -2.76 8.74 2.88
C MET A 31 -1.73 7.60 2.98
N VAL A 32 -0.75 7.72 3.89
CA VAL A 32 0.30 6.70 4.07
C VAL A 32 -0.30 5.38 4.57
N ILE A 33 -1.18 5.44 5.57
CA ILE A 33 -1.87 4.24 6.10
C ILE A 33 -2.69 3.56 4.99
N PHE A 34 -3.46 4.35 4.25
CA PHE A 34 -4.28 3.83 3.14
C PHE A 34 -3.43 3.20 2.03
N LEU A 35 -2.32 3.84 1.63
CA LEU A 35 -1.38 3.26 0.69
C LEU A 35 -0.78 1.96 1.22
N GLN A 36 -0.44 1.90 2.51
CA GLN A 36 0.12 0.70 3.11
C GLN A 36 -0.86 -0.47 3.05
N GLU A 37 -2.15 -0.24 3.34
CA GLU A 37 -3.19 -1.28 3.25
C GLU A 37 -3.46 -1.72 1.80
N ILE A 38 -3.51 -0.77 0.86
CA ILE A 38 -3.75 -1.10 -0.55
C ILE A 38 -2.56 -1.84 -1.18
N TRP A 39 -1.34 -1.47 -0.82
CA TRP A 39 -0.14 -2.15 -1.31
C TRP A 39 0.14 -3.46 -0.59
N ALA A 40 -0.43 -3.71 0.59
CA ALA A 40 -0.19 -4.93 1.37
C ALA A 40 -0.28 -6.22 0.55
N PRO A 41 -1.39 -6.51 -0.18
CA PRO A 41 -1.49 -7.74 -0.98
C PRO A 41 -0.43 -7.81 -2.08
N VAL A 42 0.02 -6.67 -2.62
CA VAL A 42 1.06 -6.64 -3.65
C VAL A 42 2.44 -6.94 -3.07
N LEU A 43 2.76 -6.31 -1.94
CA LEU A 43 4.04 -6.44 -1.27
C LEU A 43 4.26 -7.83 -0.67
N ASP A 44 3.17 -8.51 -0.30
CA ASP A 44 3.24 -9.89 0.17
C ASP A 44 3.79 -10.81 -0.93
N TYR A 45 3.47 -10.59 -2.21
CA TYR A 45 3.91 -11.45 -3.31
C TYR A 45 5.08 -10.91 -4.13
N ASN A 46 5.35 -9.60 -4.06
CA ASN A 46 6.46 -8.98 -4.78
C ASN A 46 7.19 -7.94 -3.92
N VAL A 47 8.43 -8.24 -3.51
CA VAL A 47 9.24 -7.35 -2.66
C VAL A 47 9.72 -6.15 -3.47
N SER A 48 9.99 -6.33 -4.76
CA SER A 48 10.45 -5.25 -5.65
C SER A 48 9.42 -4.12 -5.77
N ALA A 49 8.13 -4.41 -5.60
CA ALA A 49 7.05 -3.43 -5.55
C ALA A 49 7.16 -2.46 -4.35
N SER A 50 7.93 -2.79 -3.31
CA SER A 50 8.20 -1.88 -2.18
C SER A 50 8.82 -0.56 -2.65
N ARG A 51 9.74 -0.61 -3.61
CA ARG A 51 10.38 0.59 -4.18
C ARG A 51 9.38 1.47 -4.91
N VAL A 52 8.41 0.86 -5.61
CA VAL A 52 7.35 1.59 -6.31
C VAL A 52 6.42 2.26 -5.31
N LYS A 53 6.00 1.55 -4.26
CA LYS A 53 5.23 2.14 -3.16
C LYS A 53 5.98 3.33 -2.55
N ASP A 54 7.26 3.17 -2.22
CA ASP A 54 8.04 4.21 -1.56
C ASP A 54 8.18 5.46 -2.45
N LEU A 55 8.44 5.28 -3.75
CA LEU A 55 8.43 6.37 -4.73
C LEU A 55 7.07 7.04 -4.84
N GLN A 56 5.98 6.28 -4.82
CA GLN A 56 4.62 6.82 -4.85
C GLN A 56 4.31 7.64 -3.59
N VAL A 57 4.68 7.13 -2.40
CA VAL A 57 4.53 7.85 -1.12
C VAL A 57 5.31 9.16 -1.15
N ILE A 58 6.57 9.13 -1.60
CA ILE A 58 7.41 10.34 -1.73
C ILE A 58 6.74 11.32 -2.70
N GLY A 59 6.41 10.89 -3.91
CA GLY A 59 5.82 11.74 -4.94
C GLY A 59 4.50 12.40 -4.49
N LEU A 60 3.59 11.63 -3.90
CA LEU A 60 2.33 12.15 -3.37
C LEU A 60 2.53 13.12 -2.20
N SER A 61 3.49 12.84 -1.31
CA SER A 61 3.83 13.73 -0.19
C SER A 61 4.33 15.08 -0.69
N LEU A 62 5.21 15.10 -1.69
CA LEU A 62 5.74 16.35 -2.29
C LEU A 62 4.61 17.18 -2.91
N ILE A 63 3.70 16.53 -3.65
CA ILE A 63 2.53 17.18 -4.26
C ILE A 63 1.61 17.74 -3.17
N LEU A 64 1.32 16.97 -2.13
CA LEU A 64 0.47 17.42 -1.02
C LEU A 64 1.06 18.60 -0.28
N PHE A 65 2.36 18.60 0.04
CA PHE A 65 3.00 19.75 0.68
C PHE A 65 2.89 21.00 -0.19
N TRP A 66 3.18 20.90 -1.47
CA TRP A 66 3.03 22.03 -2.38
C TRP A 66 1.58 22.57 -2.38
N VAL A 67 0.59 21.68 -2.44
CA VAL A 67 -0.84 22.02 -2.48
C VAL A 67 -1.33 22.64 -1.18
N PHE A 68 -0.92 22.10 -0.03
CA PHE A 68 -1.25 22.68 1.28
C PHE A 68 -0.67 24.09 1.41
N GLY A 69 0.53 24.32 0.88
CA GLY A 69 1.11 25.67 0.78
C GLY A 69 0.28 26.62 -0.06
N MET A 70 -0.12 26.19 -1.27
CA MET A 70 -0.97 27.01 -2.15
C MET A 70 -2.31 27.37 -1.48
N ILE A 71 -2.98 26.39 -0.86
CA ILE A 71 -4.26 26.62 -0.19
C ILE A 71 -4.07 27.50 1.05
N ALA A 72 -3.00 27.33 1.82
CA ALA A 72 -2.71 28.18 2.98
C ALA A 72 -2.55 29.66 2.57
N SER A 73 -1.92 29.92 1.42
CA SER A 73 -1.84 31.28 0.87
C SER A 73 -3.22 31.83 0.50
N ASP A 74 -4.05 31.03 -0.17
CA ASP A 74 -5.44 31.41 -0.52
C ASP A 74 -6.32 31.67 0.72
N LEU A 75 -6.05 31.00 1.85
CA LEU A 75 -6.83 31.14 3.08
C LEU A 75 -6.35 32.27 3.99
N PHE A 76 -5.03 32.47 4.10
CA PHE A 76 -4.43 33.29 5.16
C PHE A 76 -3.65 34.50 4.63
N CYS A 77 -3.24 34.50 3.36
CA CYS A 77 -2.48 35.60 2.76
C CYS A 77 -3.36 36.54 1.89
N SER A 78 -4.59 36.15 1.55
CA SER A 78 -5.53 36.96 0.78
C SER A 78 -6.18 38.06 1.65
N GLY A 79 -5.44 39.12 1.97
CA GLY A 79 -5.92 40.20 2.85
C GLY A 79 -5.27 41.58 2.70
N GLY A 80 -4.40 41.79 1.70
CA GLY A 80 -3.60 43.02 1.53
C GLY A 80 -2.40 43.11 2.49
N GLU A 81 -1.71 44.26 2.50
CA GLU A 81 -0.41 44.57 3.18
C GLU A 81 -0.27 44.18 4.68
N LYS A 82 -1.32 43.67 5.32
CA LYS A 82 -1.36 43.34 6.76
C LYS A 82 -1.47 41.85 7.06
N GLY A 83 -1.55 40.99 6.04
CA GLY A 83 -1.55 39.54 6.21
C GLY A 83 -0.16 39.00 6.61
N PRO A 84 -0.08 37.81 7.22
CA PRO A 84 1.19 37.11 7.36
C PRO A 84 1.79 36.84 5.98
N GLY A 85 3.10 37.06 5.84
CA GLY A 85 3.81 36.83 4.58
C GLY A 85 3.69 35.35 4.15
N PRO A 86 3.62 35.07 2.84
CA PRO A 86 3.35 33.72 2.33
C PRO A 86 4.39 32.69 2.79
N VAL A 87 5.65 33.11 2.91
CA VAL A 87 6.74 32.27 3.43
C VAL A 87 6.50 31.92 4.90
N PHE A 88 6.11 32.88 5.74
CA PHE A 88 5.83 32.61 7.15
C PHE A 88 4.65 31.66 7.33
N THR A 89 3.58 31.86 6.55
CA THR A 89 2.41 30.97 6.53
C THR A 89 2.79 29.55 6.15
N GLY A 90 3.59 29.40 5.09
CA GLY A 90 4.08 28.10 4.63
C GLY A 90 5.02 27.41 5.62
N LEU A 91 5.92 28.16 6.26
CA LEU A 91 6.80 27.63 7.30
C LEU A 91 6.02 27.14 8.52
N LEU A 92 5.13 27.97 9.07
CA LEU A 92 4.37 27.62 10.28
C LEU A 92 3.47 26.41 10.03
N SER A 93 2.72 26.41 8.92
CA SER A 93 1.91 25.26 8.50
C SER A 93 2.78 24.03 8.25
N GLY A 94 3.95 24.20 7.63
CA GLY A 94 4.90 23.14 7.31
C GLY A 94 5.44 22.41 8.54
N ILE A 95 5.87 23.17 9.56
CA ILE A 95 6.34 22.63 10.84
C ILE A 95 5.22 21.84 11.53
N THR A 96 4.02 22.40 11.61
CA THR A 96 2.90 21.74 12.27
C THR A 96 2.46 20.47 11.52
N THR A 97 2.46 20.51 10.18
CA THR A 97 2.20 19.34 9.33
C THR A 97 3.17 18.21 9.64
N ALA A 98 4.48 18.51 9.65
CA ALA A 98 5.52 17.52 9.94
C ALA A 98 5.40 16.97 11.37
N PHE A 99 5.16 17.84 12.35
CA PHE A 99 5.00 17.43 13.74
C PHE A 99 3.86 16.43 13.91
N VAL A 100 2.67 16.75 13.38
CA VAL A 100 1.49 15.88 13.50
C VAL A 100 1.70 14.58 12.73
N PHE A 101 2.19 14.65 11.49
CA PHE A 101 2.46 13.46 10.68
C PHE A 101 3.45 12.51 11.36
N SER A 102 4.61 13.01 11.81
CA SER A 102 5.64 12.19 12.46
C SER A 102 5.14 11.61 13.78
N SER A 103 4.34 12.37 14.54
CA SER A 103 3.74 11.88 15.78
C SER A 103 2.76 10.74 15.52
N ILE A 104 1.86 10.88 14.54
CA ILE A 104 0.91 9.82 14.18
C ILE A 104 1.65 8.57 13.69
N ASN A 105 2.64 8.71 12.81
CA ASN A 105 3.38 7.54 12.28
C ASN A 105 4.14 6.79 13.37
N VAL A 106 4.79 7.48 14.30
CA VAL A 106 5.49 6.82 15.40
C VAL A 106 4.52 6.16 16.37
N LEU A 107 3.37 6.81 16.68
CA LEU A 107 2.35 6.24 17.56
C LEU A 107 1.62 5.03 16.95
N LEU A 108 1.41 5.01 15.62
CA LEU A 108 0.73 3.92 14.92
C LEU A 108 1.67 2.82 14.41
N SER A 109 2.99 3.05 14.44
CA SER A 109 3.96 2.01 14.10
C SER A 109 3.79 0.78 15.01
N ARG A 110 3.95 -0.42 14.42
CA ARG A 110 3.46 -1.70 14.97
C ARG A 110 3.90 -2.13 16.39
N PRO A 111 4.97 -1.65 17.05
CA PRO A 111 5.17 -2.01 18.46
C PRO A 111 4.18 -1.36 19.42
N PHE A 112 3.29 -0.47 18.94
CA PHE A 112 2.16 0.03 19.73
C PHE A 112 0.90 -0.85 19.67
N LEU A 113 0.93 -1.99 18.98
CA LEU A 113 0.01 -3.06 19.36
C LEU A 113 0.45 -3.53 20.74
N PHE A 114 -0.20 -2.97 21.77
CA PHE A 114 -0.16 -3.41 23.15
C PHE A 114 0.18 -4.91 23.21
N SER A 115 1.43 -5.26 23.52
CA SER A 115 1.74 -6.63 23.92
C SER A 115 1.02 -6.80 25.25
N TRP A 116 -0.17 -7.40 25.18
CA TRP A 116 -0.87 -7.89 26.36
C TRP A 116 -0.17 -9.17 26.81
N GLU A 117 1.09 -9.07 27.20
CA GLU A 117 1.73 -10.10 27.99
C GLU A 117 1.40 -9.83 29.46
N ASN A 118 0.56 -10.71 30.02
CA ASN A 118 0.32 -10.83 31.47
C ASN A 118 -0.40 -9.64 32.15
N GLY A 119 -1.17 -8.83 31.42
CA GLY A 119 -2.07 -7.83 32.03
C GLY A 119 -1.38 -6.64 32.70
N ILE A 120 -0.10 -6.39 32.39
CA ILE A 120 0.68 -5.26 32.91
C ILE A 120 1.20 -4.44 31.74
N ILE A 121 0.92 -3.14 31.75
CA ILE A 121 1.52 -2.17 30.81
C ILE A 121 2.99 -2.04 31.20
N SER A 122 3.87 -2.80 30.55
CA SER A 122 5.32 -2.63 30.73
C SER A 122 5.87 -1.77 29.57
N VAL A 123 6.23 -0.54 29.91
CA VAL A 123 6.98 0.34 28.99
C VAL A 123 8.46 -0.02 29.17
N GLN A 124 9.01 -0.83 28.27
CA GLN A 124 10.45 -1.07 28.23
C GLN A 124 11.16 0.26 27.96
N THR A 125 11.82 0.85 28.96
CA THR A 125 12.49 2.15 28.89
C THR A 125 13.55 2.25 27.78
N GLY A 126 14.10 1.12 27.32
CA GLY A 126 14.99 1.05 26.16
C GLY A 126 14.30 1.41 24.84
N THR A 127 13.00 1.17 24.68
CA THR A 127 12.28 1.43 23.43
C THR A 127 11.91 2.91 23.26
N LEU A 128 11.70 3.65 24.35
CA LEU A 128 11.34 5.08 24.30
C LEU A 128 12.44 5.96 23.71
N PHE A 129 13.70 5.72 24.07
CA PHE A 129 14.83 6.49 23.56
C PHE A 129 15.02 6.29 22.05
N PHE A 130 14.97 5.03 21.57
CA PHE A 130 15.04 4.73 20.14
C PHE A 130 13.84 5.31 19.37
N ARG A 131 12.63 5.28 19.95
CA ARG A 131 11.43 5.90 19.36
C ARG A 131 11.53 7.42 19.28
N LEU A 132 12.13 8.07 20.28
CA LEU A 132 12.36 9.50 20.26
C LEU A 132 13.37 9.88 19.17
N ILE A 133 14.42 9.07 18.97
CA ILE A 133 15.35 9.23 17.86
C ILE A 133 14.64 9.03 16.51
N GLU A 134 13.86 7.97 16.35
CA GLU A 134 13.08 7.70 15.13
C GLU A 134 12.12 8.86 14.82
N TRP A 135 11.41 9.34 15.84
CA TRP A 135 10.54 10.51 15.73
C TRP A 135 11.32 11.76 15.32
N LEU A 136 12.49 12.03 15.92
CA LEU A 136 13.33 13.18 15.57
C LEU A 136 13.86 13.10 14.13
N ILE A 137 14.27 11.92 13.68
CA ILE A 137 14.73 11.71 12.30
C ILE A 137 13.58 11.95 11.31
N LEU A 138 12.42 11.33 11.57
CA LEU A 138 11.24 11.53 10.72
C LEU A 138 10.78 12.99 10.74
N PHE A 139 10.66 13.59 11.92
CA PHE A 139 10.25 14.97 12.08
C PHE A 139 11.20 15.91 11.37
N SER A 140 12.52 15.76 11.53
CA SER A 140 13.49 16.63 10.86
C SER A 140 13.43 16.52 9.33
N ALA A 141 13.39 15.30 8.79
CA ALA A 141 13.28 15.08 7.34
C ALA A 141 12.00 15.70 6.75
N PHE A 142 10.86 15.46 7.41
CA PHE A 142 9.58 15.99 6.97
C PHE A 142 9.42 17.48 7.25
N ALA A 143 9.96 18.01 8.35
CA ALA A 143 9.92 19.43 8.66
C ALA A 143 10.67 20.24 7.60
N ILE A 144 11.89 19.83 7.22
CA ILE A 144 12.65 20.51 6.18
C ILE A 144 11.87 20.51 4.86
N THR A 145 11.43 19.32 4.43
CA THR A 145 10.76 19.15 3.13
C THR A 145 9.41 19.87 3.08
N SER A 146 8.59 19.71 4.12
CA SER A 146 7.28 20.35 4.26
C SER A 146 7.40 21.87 4.33
N CYS A 147 8.33 22.40 5.13
CA CYS A 147 8.58 23.84 5.23
C CYS A 147 8.96 24.45 3.89
N ILE A 148 9.90 23.84 3.16
CA ILE A 148 10.35 24.33 1.85
C ILE A 148 9.18 24.32 0.87
N LEU A 149 8.49 23.20 0.72
CA LEU A 149 7.44 23.05 -0.30
C LEU A 149 6.18 23.85 0.02
N GLN A 150 5.76 23.90 1.28
CA GLN A 150 4.61 24.72 1.68
C GLN A 150 4.92 26.21 1.52
N SER A 151 6.15 26.65 1.82
CA SER A 151 6.57 28.04 1.59
C SER A 151 6.63 28.38 0.10
N LEU A 152 7.19 27.49 -0.72
CA LEU A 152 7.24 27.67 -2.17
C LEU A 152 5.84 27.68 -2.79
N GLY A 153 4.97 26.75 -2.39
CA GLY A 153 3.58 26.70 -2.84
C GLY A 153 2.81 27.97 -2.44
N ALA A 154 2.98 28.41 -1.19
CA ALA A 154 2.34 29.63 -0.70
C ALA A 154 2.83 30.88 -1.44
N TRP A 155 4.14 30.98 -1.67
CA TRP A 155 4.77 32.08 -2.39
C TRP A 155 4.36 32.11 -3.87
N TYR A 156 4.44 30.97 -4.56
CA TYR A 156 4.01 30.84 -5.95
C TYR A 156 2.56 31.29 -6.13
N ARG A 157 1.67 30.83 -5.24
CA ARG A 157 0.26 31.19 -5.29
C ARG A 157 0.03 32.67 -4.99
N HIS A 158 0.69 33.20 -3.97
CA HIS A 158 0.58 34.61 -3.60
C HIS A 158 1.05 35.54 -4.73
N SER A 159 2.24 35.29 -5.28
CA SER A 159 2.80 36.07 -6.38
C SER A 159 1.90 36.06 -7.61
N ARG A 160 1.29 34.92 -7.94
CA ARG A 160 0.30 34.81 -9.03
C ARG A 160 -0.97 35.62 -8.77
N GLN A 161 -1.38 35.78 -7.52
CA GLN A 161 -2.55 36.61 -7.17
C GLN A 161 -2.21 38.10 -7.28
N GLU A 162 -1.04 38.51 -6.81
CA GLU A 162 -0.57 39.90 -6.91
C GLU A 162 -0.46 40.35 -8.37
N LEU A 163 0.19 39.55 -9.22
CA LEU A 163 0.30 39.79 -10.67
C LEU A 163 -1.06 39.94 -11.37
N LYS A 164 -2.08 39.18 -10.94
CA LYS A 164 -3.44 39.28 -11.48
C LYS A 164 -4.18 40.52 -11.00
N GLN A 165 -3.89 41.01 -9.81
CA GLN A 165 -4.47 42.25 -9.29
C GLN A 165 -3.85 43.49 -9.94
N GLU A 166 -2.57 43.46 -10.29
CA GLU A 166 -1.91 44.58 -10.98
C GLU A 166 -2.32 44.72 -12.45
N THR A 167 -2.68 43.61 -13.11
CA THR A 167 -2.99 43.59 -14.55
C THR A 167 -4.46 43.83 -14.88
N VAL A 168 -5.36 43.77 -13.90
CA VAL A 168 -6.81 43.93 -14.10
C VAL A 168 -7.31 45.08 -13.22
N ASP A 169 -7.48 46.26 -13.82
CA ASP A 169 -8.02 47.48 -13.18
C ASP A 169 -9.52 47.36 -12.80
N VAL A 170 -10.11 46.18 -13.04
CA VAL A 170 -11.47 45.84 -12.65
C VAL A 170 -11.41 44.91 -11.46
N ARG A 171 -12.06 45.33 -10.37
CA ARG A 171 -12.35 44.59 -9.12
C ARG A 171 -13.17 43.30 -9.33
N GLU A 172 -12.93 42.53 -10.38
CA GLU A 172 -13.43 41.17 -10.46
C GLU A 172 -12.67 40.34 -9.44
N LYS A 173 -13.26 40.19 -8.25
CA LYS A 173 -12.87 39.16 -7.30
C LYS A 173 -12.71 37.86 -8.09
N PRO A 174 -11.54 37.19 -8.04
CA PRO A 174 -11.35 35.94 -8.75
C PRO A 174 -12.55 35.05 -8.42
N SER A 175 -13.30 34.64 -9.45
CA SER A 175 -14.54 33.92 -9.20
C SER A 175 -14.19 32.66 -8.41
N PHE A 176 -14.73 32.57 -7.20
CA PHE A 176 -14.52 31.45 -6.28
C PHE A 176 -14.73 30.10 -6.99
N HIS A 177 -15.62 30.09 -7.99
CA HIS A 177 -15.90 28.97 -8.88
C HIS A 177 -14.68 28.50 -9.68
N GLY A 178 -13.90 29.39 -10.31
CA GLY A 178 -12.71 29.01 -11.10
C GLY A 178 -11.60 28.37 -10.26
N MET A 179 -11.40 28.84 -9.02
CA MET A 179 -10.45 28.23 -8.10
C MET A 179 -10.92 26.85 -7.62
N ILE A 180 -12.22 26.69 -7.34
CA ILE A 180 -12.80 25.41 -6.93
C ILE A 180 -12.56 24.33 -8.00
N TYR A 181 -12.71 24.63 -9.29
CA TYR A 181 -12.48 23.65 -10.35
C TYR A 181 -11.03 23.16 -10.41
N ALA A 182 -10.06 24.07 -10.25
CA ALA A 182 -8.64 23.70 -10.24
C ALA A 182 -8.29 22.81 -9.04
N TYR A 183 -8.80 23.13 -7.85
CA TYR A 183 -8.59 22.30 -6.66
C TYR A 183 -9.32 20.95 -6.75
N ARG A 184 -10.54 20.91 -7.29
CA ARG A 184 -11.27 19.65 -7.55
C ARG A 184 -10.51 18.74 -8.50
N PHE A 185 -10.03 19.29 -9.62
CA PHE A 185 -9.25 18.52 -10.59
C PHE A 185 -7.96 17.98 -9.95
N LEU A 186 -7.26 18.80 -9.18
CA LEU A 186 -6.05 18.38 -8.49
C LEU A 186 -6.32 17.27 -7.46
N ILE A 187 -7.42 17.34 -6.69
CA ILE A 187 -7.84 16.27 -5.78
C ILE A 187 -8.09 14.97 -6.56
N LEU A 188 -8.76 15.04 -7.73
CA LEU A 188 -8.99 13.87 -8.57
C LEU A 188 -7.68 13.26 -9.09
N VAL A 189 -6.71 14.09 -9.48
CA VAL A 189 -5.37 13.62 -9.87
C VAL A 189 -4.66 12.93 -8.71
N ILE A 190 -4.72 13.50 -7.50
CA ILE A 190 -4.13 12.89 -6.30
C ILE A 190 -4.80 11.54 -5.99
N LEU A 191 -6.13 11.45 -6.06
CA LEU A 191 -6.87 10.20 -5.87
C LEU A 191 -6.52 9.15 -6.94
N ALA A 192 -6.39 9.57 -8.20
CA ALA A 192 -5.96 8.67 -9.28
C ALA A 192 -4.54 8.16 -9.03
N LEU A 193 -3.61 9.05 -8.66
CA LEU A 193 -2.24 8.67 -8.32
C LEU A 193 -2.15 7.83 -7.06
N LEU A 194 -3.14 7.88 -6.16
CA LEU A 194 -3.23 7.05 -4.96
C LEU A 194 -3.66 5.61 -5.28
N ILE A 195 -4.65 5.45 -6.17
CA ILE A 195 -5.35 4.17 -6.40
C ILE A 195 -4.81 3.43 -7.62
N VAL A 196 -4.52 4.13 -8.72
CA VAL A 196 -4.20 3.49 -10.00
C VAL A 196 -2.92 2.65 -9.94
N PRO A 197 -1.79 3.12 -9.38
CA PRO A 197 -0.56 2.31 -9.34
C PRO A 197 -0.71 0.96 -8.64
N PRO A 198 -1.27 0.86 -7.41
CA PRO A 198 -1.42 -0.43 -6.76
C PRO A 198 -2.46 -1.32 -7.46
N VAL A 199 -3.53 -0.76 -8.05
CA VAL A 199 -4.51 -1.55 -8.80
C VAL A 199 -3.89 -2.15 -10.06
N ILE A 200 -3.08 -1.38 -10.80
CA ILE A 200 -2.35 -1.90 -11.97
C ILE A 200 -1.37 -2.99 -11.53
N ALA A 201 -0.65 -2.79 -10.43
CA ALA A 201 0.27 -3.79 -9.91
C ALA A 201 -0.45 -5.08 -9.50
N TYR A 202 -1.58 -4.97 -8.79
CA TYR A 202 -2.43 -6.09 -8.41
C TYR A 202 -2.92 -6.87 -9.64
N ILE A 203 -3.51 -6.17 -10.63
CA ILE A 203 -3.98 -6.79 -11.88
C ILE A 203 -2.81 -7.44 -12.63
N GLY A 204 -1.66 -6.78 -12.69
CA GLY A 204 -0.46 -7.30 -13.36
C GLY A 204 0.07 -8.59 -12.74
N MET A 205 0.03 -8.74 -11.41
CA MET A 205 0.38 -10.00 -10.76
C MET A 205 -0.72 -11.06 -10.89
N ALA A 206 -1.98 -10.66 -10.84
CA ALA A 206 -3.11 -11.57 -11.03
C ALA A 206 -3.11 -12.16 -12.45
N SER A 207 -2.71 -11.36 -13.45
CA SER A 207 -2.59 -11.79 -14.85
C SER A 207 -1.24 -12.46 -15.18
N GLY A 208 -0.32 -12.57 -14.22
CA GLY A 208 1.03 -13.14 -14.44
C GLY A 208 1.99 -12.27 -15.27
N VAL A 209 1.66 -11.00 -15.53
CA VAL A 209 2.54 -10.04 -16.22
C VAL A 209 3.67 -9.57 -15.29
N ILE A 210 3.39 -9.48 -13.99
CA ILE A 210 4.36 -9.15 -12.94
C ILE A 210 4.67 -10.45 -12.18
N GLU A 211 5.95 -10.82 -12.16
CA GLU A 211 6.44 -12.00 -11.45
C GLU A 211 6.26 -11.86 -9.93
N ARG A 212 6.03 -12.98 -9.25
CA ARG A 212 6.00 -13.06 -7.80
C ARG A 212 7.40 -13.42 -7.31
N ASP A 213 8.09 -12.46 -6.75
CA ASP A 213 9.50 -12.58 -6.38
C ASP A 213 9.73 -12.63 -4.86
N ASN A 214 8.67 -12.68 -4.03
CA ASN A 214 8.84 -12.67 -2.59
C ASN A 214 9.17 -14.06 -2.01
N PRO A 215 10.41 -14.32 -1.56
CA PRO A 215 10.78 -15.60 -0.97
C PRO A 215 10.12 -15.85 0.38
N ALA A 216 9.69 -14.81 1.10
CA ALA A 216 9.04 -14.94 2.41
C ALA A 216 7.56 -15.37 2.32
N TYR A 217 7.00 -15.38 1.10
CA TYR A 217 5.62 -15.79 0.82
C TYR A 217 5.59 -16.99 -0.12
N ARG A 218 6.60 -17.86 -0.04
CA ARG A 218 6.54 -19.19 -0.63
C ARG A 218 5.63 -20.04 0.26
N PRO A 219 4.47 -20.52 -0.23
CA PRO A 219 3.57 -21.29 0.61
C PRO A 219 4.11 -22.71 0.86
N PHE A 220 5.15 -23.14 0.14
CA PHE A 220 5.65 -24.51 0.12
C PHE A 220 7.17 -24.55 0.25
N ASP A 221 7.62 -25.49 1.07
CA ASP A 221 9.04 -25.86 1.19
C ASP A 221 9.41 -26.83 0.07
N SER A 222 8.54 -27.82 -0.20
CA SER A 222 8.72 -28.74 -1.33
C SER A 222 7.39 -29.34 -1.82
N VAL A 223 7.36 -29.64 -3.12
CA VAL A 223 6.37 -30.51 -3.74
C VAL A 223 7.15 -31.58 -4.49
N ASN A 224 6.87 -32.84 -4.20
CA ASN A 224 7.54 -33.97 -4.83
C ASN A 224 6.52 -34.89 -5.48
N VAL A 225 6.77 -35.30 -6.71
CA VAL A 225 5.94 -36.27 -7.43
C VAL A 225 6.78 -37.49 -7.76
N TYR A 226 6.30 -38.66 -7.34
CA TYR A 226 6.96 -39.93 -7.54
C TYR A 226 6.04 -40.86 -8.33
N ARG A 227 6.59 -41.53 -9.34
CA ARG A 227 5.94 -42.70 -9.92
C ARG A 227 6.19 -43.90 -9.02
N MET A 228 5.12 -44.47 -8.47
CA MET A 228 5.20 -45.61 -7.56
C MET A 228 5.14 -46.93 -8.34
N GLU A 229 4.24 -47.01 -9.31
CA GLU A 229 4.04 -48.12 -10.24
C GLU A 229 3.69 -47.56 -11.64
N ASP A 230 3.61 -48.40 -12.66
CA ASP A 230 3.37 -47.98 -14.05
C ASP A 230 2.07 -47.16 -14.23
N GLU A 231 1.10 -47.32 -13.32
CA GLU A 231 -0.23 -46.69 -13.34
C GLU A 231 -0.49 -45.80 -12.13
N SER A 232 0.53 -45.46 -11.34
CA SER A 232 0.32 -44.68 -10.11
C SER A 232 1.36 -43.59 -9.87
N LEU A 233 0.86 -42.43 -9.46
CA LEU A 233 1.64 -41.27 -9.07
C LEU A 233 1.32 -40.89 -7.63
N LEU A 234 2.36 -40.70 -6.81
CA LEU A 234 2.29 -40.16 -5.47
C LEU A 234 2.74 -38.70 -5.51
N ILE A 235 1.88 -37.79 -5.06
CA ILE A 235 2.16 -36.38 -4.92
C ILE A 235 2.27 -36.08 -3.42
N LEU A 236 3.43 -35.60 -2.99
CA LEU A 236 3.69 -35.17 -1.61
C LEU A 236 3.85 -33.65 -1.56
N LEU A 237 3.18 -33.03 -0.59
CA LEU A 237 3.21 -31.59 -0.38
C LEU A 237 3.68 -31.27 1.04
N ALA A 238 4.72 -30.45 1.12
CA ALA A 238 5.26 -29.91 2.36
C ALA A 238 5.09 -28.38 2.37
N PRO A 239 4.15 -27.82 3.15
CA PRO A 239 4.02 -26.39 3.33
C PRO A 239 5.26 -25.79 4.00
N ASP A 240 5.59 -24.54 3.68
CA ASP A 240 6.66 -23.81 4.37
C ASP A 240 6.18 -23.41 5.78
N PRO A 241 6.81 -23.91 6.87
CA PRO A 241 6.44 -23.53 8.23
C PRO A 241 6.74 -22.05 8.54
N GLY A 242 7.62 -21.41 7.79
CA GLY A 242 7.94 -19.98 7.89
C GLY A 242 6.97 -19.06 7.16
N CYS A 243 6.10 -19.59 6.30
CA CYS A 243 5.13 -18.79 5.56
C CYS A 243 4.04 -18.24 6.51
N PRO A 244 3.83 -16.91 6.58
CA PRO A 244 2.79 -16.33 7.42
C PRO A 244 1.40 -16.87 7.00
N GLN A 245 0.73 -17.61 7.89
CA GLN A 245 -0.63 -18.09 7.63
C GLN A 245 -1.62 -16.94 7.89
N ARG A 246 -2.10 -16.27 6.83
CA ARG A 246 -3.20 -15.29 6.97
C ARG A 246 -4.54 -16.03 7.09
N GLY A 247 -4.83 -16.49 8.31
CA GLY A 247 -6.12 -17.03 8.72
C GLY A 247 -6.51 -18.36 8.05
N PRO A 248 -7.67 -18.93 8.40
CA PRO A 248 -8.19 -20.17 7.84
C PRO A 248 -8.80 -19.95 6.45
N GLY A 249 -8.10 -19.22 5.58
CA GLY A 249 -8.48 -19.10 4.18
C GLY A 249 -8.45 -20.48 3.51
N LEU A 250 -9.41 -20.73 2.61
CA LEU A 250 -9.43 -21.94 1.79
C LEU A 250 -8.26 -21.88 0.81
N ARG A 251 -7.13 -22.45 1.23
CA ARG A 251 -5.96 -22.67 0.38
C ARG A 251 -6.23 -23.92 -0.44
N PHE A 252 -6.42 -23.73 -1.75
CA PHE A 252 -6.68 -24.83 -2.66
C PHE A 252 -5.39 -25.26 -3.34
N VAL A 253 -5.18 -26.57 -3.38
CA VAL A 253 -4.13 -27.17 -4.20
C VAL A 253 -4.83 -27.94 -5.30
N ASN A 254 -4.69 -27.45 -6.52
CA ASN A 254 -5.20 -28.10 -7.70
C ASN A 254 -4.10 -28.94 -8.34
N ILE A 255 -4.46 -30.08 -8.91
CA ILE A 255 -3.55 -30.96 -9.63
C ILE A 255 -4.04 -31.04 -11.06
N SER A 256 -3.14 -30.82 -12.02
CA SER A 256 -3.42 -31.09 -13.42
C SER A 256 -2.43 -32.10 -13.99
N VAL A 257 -2.96 -33.03 -14.79
CA VAL A 257 -2.17 -34.04 -15.52
C VAL A 257 -2.43 -33.83 -17.01
N ASP A 258 -1.36 -33.57 -17.77
CA ASP A 258 -1.41 -33.19 -19.18
C ASP A 258 -2.42 -32.06 -19.48
N GLY A 259 -2.53 -31.10 -18.56
CA GLY A 259 -3.43 -29.95 -18.66
C GLY A 259 -4.90 -30.26 -18.33
N LYS A 260 -5.24 -31.48 -17.89
CA LYS A 260 -6.58 -31.82 -17.39
C LYS A 260 -6.61 -31.76 -15.88
N ASP A 261 -7.65 -31.13 -15.34
CA ASP A 261 -7.85 -31.01 -13.89
C ASP A 261 -8.20 -32.39 -13.30
N VAL A 262 -7.42 -32.83 -12.31
CA VAL A 262 -7.60 -34.06 -11.55
C VAL A 262 -7.57 -33.79 -10.04
N SER A 263 -7.91 -32.57 -9.63
CA SER A 263 -7.75 -32.11 -8.25
C SER A 263 -8.61 -32.85 -7.23
N THR A 264 -9.76 -33.41 -7.63
CA THR A 264 -10.67 -34.17 -6.76
C THR A 264 -11.34 -35.32 -7.50
N GLN A 265 -11.84 -36.31 -6.77
CA GLN A 265 -12.53 -37.46 -7.37
C GLN A 265 -13.76 -37.05 -8.18
N SER A 266 -14.48 -36.01 -7.75
CA SER A 266 -15.65 -35.51 -8.47
C SER A 266 -15.29 -34.85 -9.80
N ILE A 267 -14.17 -34.11 -9.86
CA ILE A 267 -13.66 -33.52 -11.10
C ILE A 267 -13.22 -34.63 -12.07
N ILE A 268 -12.49 -35.63 -11.58
CA ILE A 268 -12.04 -36.76 -12.39
C ILE A 268 -13.24 -37.51 -12.98
N MET A 269 -14.25 -37.85 -12.18
CA MET A 269 -15.46 -38.52 -12.65
C MET A 269 -16.21 -37.71 -13.72
N ASN A 270 -16.28 -36.39 -13.58
CA ASN A 270 -16.92 -35.51 -14.56
C ASN A 270 -16.10 -35.39 -15.87
N SER A 271 -14.79 -35.54 -15.80
CA SER A 271 -13.89 -35.48 -16.96
C SER A 271 -13.94 -36.74 -17.84
N GLY A 272 -14.47 -37.85 -17.33
CA GLY A 272 -14.47 -39.16 -18.01
C GLY A 272 -13.08 -39.80 -18.15
N LEU A 273 -12.09 -39.33 -17.38
CA LEU A 273 -10.77 -39.94 -17.31
C LEU A 273 -10.83 -41.23 -16.48
N ASP A 274 -10.14 -42.27 -16.96
CA ASP A 274 -9.93 -43.50 -16.19
C ASP A 274 -8.81 -43.30 -15.17
N LEU A 275 -9.18 -42.60 -14.10
CA LEU A 275 -8.32 -42.13 -13.04
C LEU A 275 -9.11 -42.13 -11.73
N SER A 276 -8.41 -42.29 -10.63
CA SER A 276 -8.92 -42.14 -9.27
C SER A 276 -7.89 -41.40 -8.43
N ILE A 277 -8.37 -40.67 -7.42
CA ILE A 277 -7.53 -39.95 -6.46
C ILE A 277 -7.84 -40.40 -5.04
N ASP A 278 -6.80 -40.69 -4.27
CA ASP A 278 -6.88 -41.04 -2.85
C ASP A 278 -5.99 -40.09 -2.05
N PRO A 279 -6.55 -39.29 -1.11
CA PRO A 279 -7.96 -39.26 -0.69
C PRO A 279 -8.88 -38.58 -1.73
N PRO A 280 -10.21 -38.83 -1.71
CA PRO A 280 -11.14 -38.34 -2.74
C PRO A 280 -11.29 -36.82 -2.78
N GLU A 281 -11.04 -36.14 -1.67
CA GLU A 281 -10.92 -34.68 -1.57
C GLU A 281 -9.66 -34.12 -2.25
N GLY A 282 -8.71 -35.00 -2.61
CA GLY A 282 -7.46 -34.65 -3.27
C GLY A 282 -6.39 -34.13 -2.32
N LEU A 283 -5.48 -33.32 -2.87
CA LEU A 283 -4.34 -32.80 -2.13
C LEU A 283 -4.77 -31.60 -1.29
N LEU A 284 -4.69 -31.72 0.04
CA LEU A 284 -5.01 -30.63 0.96
C LEU A 284 -3.79 -29.77 1.27
N TYR A 285 -4.01 -28.51 1.62
CA TYR A 285 -2.94 -27.67 2.17
C TYR A 285 -2.66 -28.05 3.63
N GLY A 286 -1.64 -28.87 3.88
CA GLY A 286 -1.30 -29.34 5.22
C GLY A 286 0.04 -30.07 5.28
N ASN A 287 0.63 -30.17 6.47
CA ASN A 287 1.87 -30.91 6.68
C ASN A 287 1.66 -32.39 6.34
N ASN A 288 2.59 -32.97 5.58
CA ASN A 288 2.54 -34.36 5.12
C ASN A 288 1.27 -34.69 4.31
N SER A 289 0.70 -33.70 3.63
CA SER A 289 -0.42 -33.93 2.73
C SER A 289 0.07 -34.74 1.52
N SER A 290 -0.69 -35.77 1.18
CA SER A 290 -0.37 -36.65 0.07
C SER A 290 -1.62 -36.98 -0.73
N ALA A 291 -1.49 -37.04 -2.04
CA ALA A 291 -2.51 -37.56 -2.93
C ALA A 291 -1.90 -38.62 -3.85
N ILE A 292 -2.62 -39.72 -4.04
CA ILE A 292 -2.23 -40.81 -4.93
C ILE A 292 -3.21 -40.81 -6.10
N LEU A 293 -2.69 -40.63 -7.30
CA LEU A 293 -3.43 -40.81 -8.54
C LEU A 293 -3.20 -42.22 -9.06
N ARG A 294 -4.28 -42.92 -9.45
CA ARG A 294 -4.22 -44.28 -10.02
C ARG A 294 -5.15 -44.43 -11.21
N GLY A 295 -4.70 -45.11 -12.26
CA GLY A 295 -5.55 -45.54 -13.36
C GLY A 295 -4.81 -45.68 -14.68
N ASP A 296 -5.45 -46.32 -15.64
CA ASP A 296 -4.91 -46.65 -16.97
C ASP A 296 -4.48 -45.40 -17.75
N TYR A 297 -5.05 -44.22 -17.45
CA TYR A 297 -4.61 -42.96 -18.06
C TYR A 297 -3.14 -42.60 -17.73
N LEU A 298 -2.63 -43.10 -16.61
CA LEU A 298 -1.23 -42.95 -16.22
C LEU A 298 -0.34 -44.08 -16.76
N SER A 299 -0.94 -45.11 -17.36
CA SER A 299 -0.22 -46.26 -17.91
C SER A 299 0.68 -45.80 -19.05
N GLY A 300 1.98 -45.97 -18.85
CA GLY A 300 2.97 -45.66 -19.85
C GLY A 300 4.28 -46.31 -19.45
N ASN A 301 4.84 -47.12 -20.33
CA ASN A 301 6.25 -47.51 -20.25
C ASN A 301 7.07 -46.20 -20.10
N ASN A 302 8.24 -46.23 -19.44
CA ASN A 302 9.10 -45.07 -19.08
C ASN A 302 9.50 -44.09 -20.23
N THR A 303 8.88 -44.22 -21.40
CA THR A 303 9.00 -43.43 -22.61
C THR A 303 7.86 -42.43 -22.83
N VAL A 304 6.68 -42.60 -22.20
CA VAL A 304 5.57 -41.64 -22.31
C VAL A 304 5.67 -40.64 -21.17
N LEU A 305 6.03 -39.43 -21.53
CA LEU A 305 6.19 -38.29 -20.63
C LEU A 305 4.82 -37.77 -20.17
N ILE A 306 4.55 -37.85 -18.87
CA ILE A 306 3.35 -37.33 -18.21
C ILE A 306 3.70 -35.99 -17.58
N ARG A 307 3.01 -34.93 -17.99
CA ARG A 307 3.18 -33.61 -17.37
C ARG A 307 2.28 -33.49 -16.15
N VAL A 308 2.88 -33.22 -15.00
CA VAL A 308 2.14 -32.96 -13.75
C VAL A 308 2.40 -31.53 -13.31
N ASP A 309 1.33 -30.74 -13.25
CA ASP A 309 1.36 -29.41 -12.67
C ASP A 309 0.58 -29.43 -11.35
N VAL A 310 1.20 -28.97 -10.27
CA VAL A 310 0.52 -28.68 -9.00
C VAL A 310 0.36 -27.18 -8.89
N ILE A 311 -0.88 -26.73 -8.70
CA ILE A 311 -1.29 -25.34 -8.76
C ILE A 311 -1.82 -24.93 -7.39
N TYR A 312 -1.22 -23.92 -6.78
CA TYR A 312 -1.72 -23.31 -5.56
C TYR A 312 -2.61 -22.12 -5.86
N THR A 313 -3.74 -22.00 -5.18
CA THR A 313 -4.60 -20.81 -5.26
C THR A 313 -4.86 -20.21 -3.89
N ASP A 314 -4.57 -18.91 -3.74
CA ASP A 314 -4.80 -18.13 -2.52
C ASP A 314 -5.27 -16.71 -2.87
N LEU A 315 -6.34 -16.25 -2.23
CA LEU A 315 -6.92 -14.90 -2.40
C LEU A 315 -7.09 -14.44 -3.87
N GLY A 316 -7.43 -15.36 -4.77
CA GLY A 316 -7.63 -15.09 -6.21
C GLY A 316 -6.35 -15.11 -7.05
N PHE A 317 -5.20 -15.44 -6.46
CA PHE A 317 -3.94 -15.68 -7.15
C PHE A 317 -3.73 -17.18 -7.32
N SER A 318 -3.51 -17.64 -8.55
CA SER A 318 -3.08 -19.02 -8.83
C SER A 318 -1.61 -19.03 -9.23
N ASP A 319 -0.85 -20.04 -8.80
CA ASP A 319 0.55 -20.26 -9.17
C ASP A 319 0.84 -21.73 -9.44
N VAL A 320 1.72 -22.01 -10.41
CA VAL A 320 2.22 -23.37 -10.62
C VAL A 320 3.41 -23.57 -9.69
N ILE A 321 3.19 -24.29 -8.59
CA ILE A 321 4.20 -24.51 -7.55
C ILE A 321 5.10 -25.70 -7.83
N TYR A 322 4.69 -26.54 -8.79
CA TYR A 322 5.47 -27.66 -9.27
C TYR A 322 5.07 -27.96 -10.71
N ASN A 323 6.06 -28.13 -11.57
CA ASN A 323 5.89 -28.57 -12.95
C ASN A 323 7.00 -29.57 -13.23
N THR A 324 6.61 -30.81 -13.49
CA THR A 324 7.55 -31.86 -13.88
C THR A 324 6.99 -32.64 -15.05
N THR A 325 7.88 -33.36 -15.71
CA THR A 325 7.53 -34.38 -16.67
C THR A 325 8.17 -35.68 -16.22
N ILE A 326 7.34 -36.69 -15.93
CA ILE A 326 7.74 -38.02 -15.43
C ILE A 326 7.43 -39.07 -16.48
#